data_AF-A0A8R7TCZ1-F1
#
_entry.id   AF-A0A8R7TCZ1-F1
#
_cell.length_a   1.000
_cell.length_b   1.000
_cell.length_c   1.000
_cell.angle_alpha   90.00
_cell.angle_beta   90.00
_cell.angle_gamma   90.00
#
_symmetry.space_group_name_H-M   'P 1'
#
loop_
_entity.id
_entity.type
_entity.pdbx_description
1 polymer ?
#
loop_
_entity_poly.entity_id
_entity_poly.type
_entity_poly.pdbx_seq_one_letter_code
_entity_poly.pdbx_strand_id
1 'polypeptide(L)'
;MHLATTQARLKLVSIVGMEGIGKTTLAKEVYAKLQCKFECRAFVTLGRKPSLVATRLDILHQVKPQGTIPLNGTEAPEMNQVVTELREHLVTKRYF
;
A
#
# COMPACT_ATOMS: atom_id res chain seq x y z
N MET A 1 -8.53 -16.52 -29.55
CA MET A 1 -8.46 -15.05 -29.40
C MET A 1 -7.55 -14.76 -28.21
N HIS A 2 -6.34 -14.26 -28.48
CA HIS A 2 -5.35 -13.96 -27.47
C HIS A 2 -5.72 -12.62 -26.84
N LEU A 3 -6.34 -12.61 -25.66
CA LEU A 3 -6.45 -11.38 -24.88
C LEU A 3 -5.05 -11.13 -24.30
N ALA A 4 -4.32 -10.20 -24.93
CA ALA A 4 -3.11 -9.67 -24.35
C ALA A 4 -3.51 -8.93 -23.07
N THR A 5 -3.28 -9.56 -21.92
CA THR A 5 -3.36 -8.90 -20.63
C THR A 5 -2.40 -7.72 -20.69
N THR A 6 -2.92 -6.52 -20.87
CA THR A 6 -2.09 -5.31 -20.85
C THR A 6 -1.66 -5.17 -19.40
N GLN A 7 -0.51 -5.74 -19.04
CA GLN A 7 0.03 -5.65 -17.70
C GLN A 7 0.26 -4.18 -17.42
N ALA A 8 -0.64 -3.55 -16.67
CA ALA A 8 -0.51 -2.16 -16.27
C ALA A 8 0.85 -2.02 -15.58
N ARG A 9 1.79 -1.32 -16.22
CA ARG A 9 3.11 -1.09 -15.64
C ARG A 9 2.95 -0.24 -14.39
N LEU A 10 3.34 -0.79 -13.24
CA LEU A 10 3.46 -0.06 -12.00
C LEU A 10 4.40 1.14 -12.20
N LYS A 11 3.98 2.31 -11.72
CA LYS A 11 4.80 3.53 -11.73
C LYS A 11 5.38 3.73 -10.32
N LEU A 12 6.69 3.92 -10.24
CA LEU A 12 7.41 4.18 -8.99
C LEU A 12 8.09 5.55 -9.09
N VAL A 13 7.97 6.35 -8.03
CA VAL A 13 8.67 7.63 -7.89
C VAL A 13 9.48 7.59 -6.61
N SER A 14 10.76 7.97 -6.68
CA SER A 14 11.66 8.06 -5.53
C SER A 14 12.05 9.52 -5.28
N ILE A 15 12.03 9.94 -4.01
CA ILE A 15 12.47 11.27 -3.57
C ILE A 15 13.77 11.08 -2.78
N VAL A 16 14.89 11.52 -3.34
CA VAL A 16 16.24 11.36 -2.77
C VAL A 16 16.87 12.72 -2.51
N GLY A 17 17.63 12.84 -1.42
CA GLY A 17 18.26 14.10 -1.00
C GLY A 17 18.75 14.05 0.43
N MET A 18 19.45 15.11 0.86
CA MET A 18 20.03 15.23 2.20
C MET A 18 18.98 15.15 3.31
N GLU A 19 19.44 14.87 4.53
CA GLU A 19 18.62 15.00 5.73
C GLU A 19 18.05 16.42 5.86
N GLY A 20 16.85 16.56 6.42
CA GLY A 20 16.23 17.87 6.65
C GLY A 20 15.69 18.60 5.42
N ILE A 21 15.98 18.18 4.17
CA ILE A 21 15.52 18.88 2.95
C ILE A 21 13.99 18.82 2.71
N GLY A 22 13.24 18.10 3.55
CA GLY A 22 11.78 18.03 3.45
C GLY A 22 11.22 16.92 2.55
N LYS A 23 11.97 15.84 2.26
CA LYS A 23 11.50 14.71 1.42
C LYS A 23 10.15 14.14 1.87
N THR A 24 10.04 13.85 3.17
CA THR A 24 8.81 13.32 3.78
C THR A 24 7.68 14.35 3.73
N THR A 25 7.99 15.64 3.84
CA THR A 25 7.02 16.73 3.71
C THR A 25 6.44 16.76 2.30
N LEU A 26 7.30 16.72 1.27
CA LEU A 26 6.86 16.67 -0.12
C LEU A 26 5.98 15.44 -0.40
N ALA A 27 6.38 14.26 0.09
CA ALA A 27 5.56 13.04 -0.05
C ALA A 27 4.17 13.17 0.60
N LYS A 28 4.08 13.79 1.78
CA LYS A 28 2.81 14.05 2.47
C LYS A 28 1.93 15.03 1.69
N GLU A 29 2.49 16.09 1.13
CA GLU A 29 1.74 17.03 0.29
C GLU A 29 1.19 16.38 -0.98
N VAL A 30 2.01 15.56 -1.65
CA VAL A 30 1.59 14.80 -2.83
C VAL A 30 0.45 13.85 -2.47
N TYR A 31 0.56 13.12 -1.35
CA TYR A 31 -0.51 12.25 -0.85
C TYR A 31 -1.81 13.02 -0.64
N ALA A 32 -1.76 14.15 0.07
CA ALA A 32 -2.93 14.98 0.34
C ALA A 32 -3.60 15.55 -0.93
N LYS A 33 -2.80 15.92 -1.94
CA LYS A 33 -3.29 16.47 -3.22
C LYS A 33 -3.85 15.42 -4.17
N LEU A 34 -3.33 14.19 -4.13
CA LEU A 34 -3.70 13.13 -5.08
C LEU A 34 -4.72 12.12 -4.55
N GLN A 35 -4.98 12.08 -3.24
CA GLN A 35 -5.85 11.08 -2.61
C GLN A 35 -7.23 10.90 -3.24
N CYS A 36 -7.83 11.94 -3.84
CA CYS A 36 -9.15 11.86 -4.48
C CYS A 36 -9.12 11.26 -5.90
N LYS A 37 -7.93 11.08 -6.49
CA LYS A 37 -7.75 10.55 -7.86
C LYS A 37 -7.53 9.03 -7.90
N PHE A 38 -7.54 8.39 -6.73
CA PHE A 38 -7.25 6.97 -6.56
C PHE A 38 -8.30 6.35 -5.63
N GLU A 39 -8.67 5.12 -5.94
CA GLU A 39 -9.69 4.37 -5.20
C GLU A 39 -9.14 3.80 -3.90
N CYS A 40 -7.88 3.37 -3.94
CA CYS A 40 -7.14 2.87 -2.78
C CYS A 40 -5.92 3.74 -2.53
N ARG A 41 -5.57 3.91 -1.26
CA ARG A 41 -4.42 4.70 -0.82
C ARG A 41 -3.90 4.14 0.49
N ALA A 42 -2.59 4.08 0.62
CA ALA A 42 -1.95 3.77 1.89
C ALA A 42 -0.74 4.68 2.11
N PHE A 43 -0.57 5.16 3.33
CA PHE A 43 0.62 5.88 3.76
C PHE A 43 1.20 5.19 4.98
N VAL A 44 2.34 4.52 4.80
CA VAL A 44 3.02 3.76 5.86
C VAL A 44 4.39 4.36 6.16
N THR A 45 4.75 4.39 7.44
CA THR A 45 6.08 4.80 7.89
C THR A 45 6.86 3.57 8.32
N LEU A 46 8.04 3.36 7.73
CA LEU A 46 8.90 2.22 8.06
C LEU A 46 10.04 2.65 8.97
N GLY A 47 10.23 1.94 10.08
CA GLY A 47 11.41 2.10 10.95
C GLY A 47 12.64 1.37 10.40
N ARG A 48 13.76 1.45 11.12
CA ARG A 48 15.04 0.78 10.74
C ARG A 48 14.93 -0.74 10.59
N LYS A 49 14.02 -1.37 11.35
CA LYS A 49 13.69 -2.80 11.28
C LYS A 49 12.18 -2.94 11.08
N PRO A 50 11.69 -2.83 9.85
CA PRO A 50 10.26 -2.92 9.60
C PRO A 50 9.75 -4.35 9.80
N SER A 51 8.62 -4.50 10.49
CA SER A 51 7.88 -5.76 10.50
C SER A 51 7.08 -5.87 9.21
N LEU A 52 7.45 -6.82 8.36
CA LEU A 52 6.80 -7.00 7.05
C LEU A 52 5.33 -7.43 7.20
N VAL A 53 5.01 -8.20 8.26
CA VAL A 53 3.64 -8.61 8.59
C VAL A 53 2.81 -7.39 8.98
N ALA A 54 3.29 -6.62 9.96
CA ALA A 54 2.58 -5.43 10.42
C ALA A 54 2.41 -4.39 9.30
N THR A 55 3.44 -4.22 8.46
CA THR A 55 3.38 -3.29 7.33
C THR A 55 2.31 -3.70 6.32
N ARG A 56 2.20 -4.99 5.98
CA ARG A 56 1.18 -5.46 5.03
C ARG A 56 -0.22 -5.37 5.60
N LEU A 57 -0.39 -5.66 6.89
CA LEU A 57 -1.66 -5.48 7.58
C LEU A 57 -2.08 -4.02 7.65
N ASP A 58 -1.15 -3.11 7.93
CA ASP A 58 -1.41 -1.67 7.92
C ASP A 58 -1.89 -1.21 6.53
N ILE A 59 -1.18 -1.63 5.46
CA ILE A 59 -1.62 -1.36 4.07
C ILE A 59 -3.02 -1.94 3.83
N LEU A 60 -3.28 -3.20 4.19
CA LEU A 60 -4.58 -3.85 3.97
C LEU A 60 -5.72 -3.09 4.65
N HIS A 61 -5.55 -2.69 5.91
CA HIS A 61 -6.57 -1.94 6.64
C HIS A 61 -6.83 -0.55 6.03
N GLN A 62 -5.81 0.11 5.48
CA GLN A 62 -5.97 1.40 4.82
C GLN A 62 -6.68 1.28 3.47
N VAL A 63 -6.40 0.24 2.68
CA VAL A 63 -6.99 0.08 1.33
C VAL A 63 -8.33 -0.67 1.34
N LYS A 64 -8.59 -1.52 2.33
CA LYS A 64 -9.80 -2.33 2.48
C LYS A 64 -10.32 -2.31 3.93
N PRO A 65 -10.89 -1.18 4.41
CA PRO A 65 -11.32 -1.04 5.81
C PRO A 65 -12.43 -2.02 6.24
N GLN A 66 -13.19 -2.56 5.30
CA GLN A 66 -14.34 -3.44 5.56
C GLN A 66 -14.04 -4.95 5.46
N GLY A 67 -12.79 -5.34 5.14
CA GLY A 67 -12.41 -6.74 4.89
C GLY A 67 -11.61 -7.40 6.01
N THR A 68 -11.76 -6.96 7.26
CA THR A 68 -10.76 -7.18 8.32
C THR A 68 -10.46 -8.64 8.64
N ILE A 69 -9.21 -9.03 8.39
CA ILE A 69 -8.54 -10.05 9.19
C ILE A 69 -8.20 -9.41 10.55
N PRO A 70 -8.65 -9.95 11.70
CA PRO A 70 -8.47 -9.31 12.99
C PRO A 70 -6.99 -9.12 13.37
N LEU A 71 -6.63 -7.92 13.84
CA LEU A 71 -5.30 -7.60 14.39
C LEU A 71 -4.94 -8.41 15.65
N ASN A 72 -5.96 -8.89 16.38
CA ASN A 72 -5.84 -9.47 17.73
C ASN A 72 -6.40 -10.90 17.83
N GLY A 73 -6.52 -11.62 16.71
CA GLY A 73 -6.85 -13.05 16.75
C GLY A 73 -5.71 -13.84 17.41
N THR A 74 -6.04 -14.93 18.10
CA THR A 74 -5.09 -15.84 18.76
C THR A 74 -4.03 -16.41 17.81
N GLU A 75 -4.25 -16.27 16.50
CA GLU A 75 -3.34 -16.65 15.43
C GLU A 75 -3.10 -15.44 14.51
N ALA A 76 -1.84 -15.04 14.35
CA ALA A 76 -1.47 -13.99 13.40
C ALA A 76 -1.79 -14.48 11.98
N PRO A 77 -2.46 -13.68 11.15
CA PRO A 77 -2.80 -14.12 9.80
C PRO A 77 -1.56 -14.49 9.00
N GLU A 78 -1.66 -15.61 8.30
CA GLU A 78 -0.57 -16.07 7.45
C GLU A 78 -0.24 -15.00 6.41
N MET A 79 1.05 -14.74 6.25
CA MET A 79 1.55 -13.70 5.33
C MET A 79 0.97 -13.84 3.91
N ASN A 80 0.79 -15.08 3.47
CA ASN A 80 0.27 -15.39 2.14
C ASN A 80 -1.19 -14.96 1.99
N GLN A 81 -2.00 -15.07 3.05
CA GLN A 81 -3.40 -14.63 3.04
C GLN A 81 -3.51 -13.13 2.82
N VAL A 82 -2.73 -12.33 3.57
CA VAL A 82 -2.72 -10.86 3.45
C VAL A 82 -2.30 -10.42 2.04
N VAL A 83 -1.29 -11.08 1.46
CA VAL A 83 -0.82 -10.77 0.10
C VAL A 83 -1.87 -11.15 -0.95
N THR A 84 -2.51 -12.31 -0.82
CA THR A 84 -3.58 -12.73 -1.73
C THR A 84 -4.74 -11.74 -1.70
N GLU A 85 -5.18 -11.35 -0.50
CA GLU A 85 -6.29 -10.42 -0.35
C GLU A 85 -5.99 -9.02 -0.90
N LEU A 86 -4.77 -8.50 -0.68
CA LEU A 86 -4.32 -7.26 -1.32
C LEU A 86 -4.33 -7.35 -2.84
N ARG A 87 -3.82 -8.45 -3.41
CA ARG A 87 -3.78 -8.66 -4.87
C ARG A 87 -5.19 -8.68 -5.46
N GLU A 88 -6.09 -9.45 -4.85
CA GLU A 88 -7.49 -9.55 -5.28
C GLU A 88 -8.22 -8.21 -5.16
N HIS A 89 -7.96 -7.45 -4.09
CA HIS A 89 -8.62 -6.17 -3.89
C HIS A 89 -8.11 -5.08 -4.86
N LEU A 90 -6.82 -5.08 -5.18
CA LEU A 90 -6.17 -4.01 -5.93
C LEU A 90 -6.17 -4.22 -7.45
N VAL A 91 -6.47 -5.42 -7.95
CA VAL A 91 -6.33 -5.79 -9.38
C VAL A 91 -7.07 -4.86 -10.35
N THR A 92 -8.24 -4.34 -9.97
CA THR A 92 -9.08 -3.48 -10.81
C THR A 92 -9.06 -2.01 -10.38
N LYS A 93 -8.31 -1.67 -9.33
CA LYS A 93 -8.36 -0.35 -8.70
C LYS A 93 -7.14 0.48 -9.02
N ARG A 94 -7.33 1.79 -9.11
CA ARG A 94 -6.22 2.73 -9.09
C ARG A 94 -5.75 2.93 -7.65
N TYR A 95 -4.50 2.55 -7.38
CA TYR A 95 -3.86 2.70 -6.07
C TYR A 95 -2.52 3.45 -6.15
N PHE A 96 -2.11 3.99 -5.00
CA PHE A 96 -0.76 4.53 -4.75
C PHE A 96 -0.40 4.43 -3.27
#